data_AF-A0AAU6JKF2-F1
#
_entry.id   AF-A0AAU6JKF2-F1
#
_cell.length_a   1.000
_cell.length_b   1.000
_cell.length_c   1.000
_cell.angle_alpha   90.00
_cell.angle_beta   90.00
_cell.angle_gamma   90.00
#
_symmetry.space_group_name_H-M   'P 1'
#
loop_
_entity.id
_entity.type
_entity.pdbx_description
1 polymer ?
#
loop_
_entity_poly.entity_id
_entity_poly.type
_entity_poly.pdbx_seq_one_letter_code
_entity_poly.pdbx_strand_id
1 'polypeptide(L)'
;MSTLEQETDLVTHWDREGKPISLGDWSRLWNDPDYRIVAKTPHLDAVVQTQWEGINDGVQVATMYHTGIGWAGTWTTVWEGYYPCTEADAKKAHRQIVKLLREMCPKPPAGAEYARHARAIQRNIDQLLSEAEEDDGQPTPES
;
A
#
# COMPACT_ATOMS: atom_id res chain seq x y z
N MET A 1 -19.92 -25.91 -30.75
CA MET A 1 -19.28 -25.87 -29.42
C MET A 1 -18.02 -25.05 -29.58
N SER A 2 -18.09 -23.76 -29.23
CA SER A 2 -16.94 -22.85 -29.28
C SER A 2 -16.09 -23.14 -28.05
N THR A 3 -14.82 -23.44 -28.27
CA THR A 3 -13.79 -23.56 -27.24
C THR A 3 -13.80 -22.26 -26.44
N LEU A 4 -14.26 -22.33 -25.20
CA LEU A 4 -13.98 -21.31 -24.20
C LEU A 4 -12.47 -21.33 -24.01
N GLU A 5 -11.76 -20.46 -24.73
CA GLU A 5 -10.46 -19.98 -24.28
C GLU A 5 -10.73 -19.28 -22.95
N GLN A 6 -10.61 -20.05 -21.85
CA GLN A 6 -10.30 -19.45 -20.58
C GLN A 6 -8.94 -18.78 -20.78
N GLU A 7 -8.96 -17.50 -21.12
CA GLU A 7 -7.91 -16.57 -20.73
C GLU A 7 -7.81 -16.72 -19.21
N THR A 8 -6.98 -17.66 -18.77
CA THR A 8 -6.47 -17.64 -17.40
C THR A 8 -5.68 -16.35 -17.34
N ASP A 9 -6.26 -15.32 -16.73
CA ASP A 9 -5.56 -14.12 -16.29
C ASP A 9 -4.35 -14.59 -15.49
N LEU A 10 -3.20 -14.69 -16.16
CA LEU A 10 -1.98 -15.19 -15.57
C LEU A 10 -1.53 -14.12 -14.59
N VAL A 11 -1.69 -14.40 -13.29
CA VAL A 11 -1.06 -13.62 -12.22
C VAL A 11 0.40 -13.44 -12.60
N THR A 12 0.77 -12.21 -12.94
CA THR A 12 2.14 -11.88 -13.35
C THR A 12 2.86 -11.31 -12.14
N HIS A 13 4.11 -11.75 -11.95
CA HIS A 13 4.94 -11.29 -10.85
C HIS A 13 5.94 -10.26 -11.38
N TRP A 14 6.23 -9.25 -10.57
CA TRP A 14 7.03 -8.11 -10.99
C TRP A 14 8.00 -7.70 -9.90
N ASP A 15 9.24 -7.37 -10.25
CA ASP A 15 10.22 -6.84 -9.30
C ASP A 15 9.90 -5.39 -8.86
N ARG A 16 10.75 -4.80 -8.01
CA ARG A 16 10.54 -3.43 -7.51
C ARG A 16 10.65 -2.36 -8.59
N GLU A 17 11.35 -2.65 -9.68
CA GLU A 17 11.50 -1.75 -10.82
C GLU A 17 10.34 -1.87 -11.81
N GLY A 18 9.38 -2.75 -11.55
CA GLY A 18 8.27 -3.01 -12.46
C GLY A 18 8.71 -3.82 -13.68
N LYS A 19 9.66 -4.76 -13.52
CA LYS A 19 10.00 -5.74 -14.56
C LYS A 19 9.35 -7.10 -14.26
N PRO A 20 8.82 -7.81 -15.26
CA PRO A 20 8.29 -9.16 -15.06
C PRO A 20 9.37 -10.12 -14.56
N ILE A 21 9.02 -10.95 -13.58
CA ILE A 21 9.88 -11.97 -13.01
C ILE A 21 9.16 -13.32 -12.94
N SER A 22 9.95 -14.39 -12.82
CA SER A 22 9.40 -15.74 -12.62
C SER A 22 8.77 -15.88 -11.22
N LEU A 23 7.85 -16.83 -11.05
CA LEU A 23 7.31 -17.18 -9.72
C LEU A 23 8.42 -17.60 -8.75
N GLY A 24 9.46 -18.28 -9.25
CA GLY A 24 10.60 -18.70 -8.43
C GLY A 24 11.43 -17.51 -7.92
N ASP A 25 11.68 -16.53 -8.80
CA ASP A 25 12.36 -15.29 -8.41
C ASP A 25 11.52 -14.46 -7.46
N TRP A 26 10.21 -14.35 -7.73
CA TRP A 26 9.28 -13.70 -6.82
C TRP A 26 9.32 -14.34 -5.43
N SER A 27 9.22 -15.67 -5.35
CA SER A 27 9.26 -16.39 -4.08
C SER A 27 10.57 -16.17 -3.34
N ARG A 28 11.70 -16.18 -4.04
CA ARG A 28 13.03 -15.89 -3.46
C ARG A 28 13.09 -14.48 -2.88
N LEU A 29 12.65 -13.48 -3.65
CA LEU A 29 12.67 -12.07 -3.26
C LEU A 29 11.67 -11.75 -2.14
N TRP A 30 10.50 -12.41 -2.16
CA TRP A 30 9.47 -12.25 -1.14
C TRP A 30 9.90 -12.81 0.22
N ASN A 31 10.71 -13.87 0.21
CA ASN A 31 11.31 -14.44 1.42
C ASN A 31 12.57 -13.70 1.89
N ASP A 32 13.05 -12.70 1.16
CA ASP A 32 14.15 -11.82 1.55
C ASP A 32 13.59 -10.53 2.20
N PRO A 33 13.68 -10.37 3.53
CA PRO A 33 13.14 -9.20 4.22
C PRO A 33 13.80 -7.89 3.80
N ASP A 34 15.09 -7.91 3.45
CA ASP A 34 15.84 -6.71 3.06
C ASP A 34 15.41 -6.21 1.68
N TYR A 35 15.03 -7.15 0.80
CA TYR A 35 14.42 -6.81 -0.48
C TYR A 35 12.95 -6.40 -0.35
N ARG A 36 12.16 -7.18 0.41
CA ARG A 36 10.71 -6.99 0.53
C ARG A 36 10.33 -5.70 1.25
N ILE A 37 11.05 -5.33 2.32
CA ILE A 37 10.70 -4.15 3.13
C ILE A 37 11.29 -2.89 2.47
N VAL A 38 10.42 -2.05 1.93
CA VAL A 38 10.80 -0.82 1.22
C VAL A 38 11.04 0.33 2.19
N ALA A 39 10.21 0.42 3.22
CA ALA A 39 10.31 1.45 4.24
C ALA A 39 9.71 0.94 5.56
N LYS A 40 10.34 1.31 6.68
CA LYS A 40 9.89 0.93 8.01
C LYS A 40 10.16 2.08 8.97
N THR A 41 9.12 2.56 9.64
CA THR A 41 9.21 3.66 10.59
C THR A 41 8.54 3.26 11.90
N PRO A 42 9.29 3.07 12.99
CA PRO A 42 8.69 2.91 14.32
C PRO A 42 8.13 4.26 14.81
N HIS A 43 7.01 4.21 15.52
CA HIS A 43 6.41 5.35 16.22
C HIS A 43 5.65 4.84 17.45
N LEU A 44 6.19 5.11 18.64
CA LEU A 44 5.65 4.57 19.91
C LEU A 44 5.56 3.03 19.84
N ASP A 45 4.40 2.46 20.17
CA ASP A 45 4.12 1.02 20.10
C ASP A 45 3.64 0.57 18.70
N ALA A 46 3.78 1.44 17.70
CA ALA A 46 3.40 1.20 16.31
C ALA A 46 4.62 1.08 15.40
N VAL A 47 4.46 0.34 14.30
CA VAL A 47 5.38 0.36 13.18
C VAL A 47 4.61 0.58 11.89
N VAL A 48 4.94 1.64 11.16
CA VAL A 48 4.49 1.79 9.77
C VAL A 48 5.48 1.03 8.90
N GLN A 49 4.99 0.14 8.04
CA GLN A 49 5.84 -0.63 7.15
C GLN A 49 5.23 -0.72 5.75
N THR A 50 6.05 -0.42 4.75
CA THR A 50 5.74 -0.56 3.34
C THR A 50 6.51 -1.74 2.79
N GLN A 51 5.81 -2.64 2.11
CA GLN A 51 6.33 -3.89 1.56
C GLN A 51 6.07 -3.93 0.05
N TRP A 52 7.00 -4.51 -0.69
CA TRP A 52 6.78 -4.91 -2.08
C TRP A 52 6.05 -6.26 -2.08
N GLU A 53 4.89 -6.31 -2.73
CA GLU A 53 4.06 -7.51 -2.94
C GLU A 53 4.33 -8.13 -4.30
N GLY A 54 4.59 -7.30 -5.32
CA GLY A 54 5.03 -7.76 -6.65
C GLY A 54 4.02 -8.63 -7.40
N ILE A 55 2.73 -8.47 -7.12
CA ILE A 55 1.64 -9.24 -7.73
C ILE A 55 0.81 -8.31 -8.62
N ASN A 56 0.60 -8.72 -9.87
CA ASN A 56 -0.40 -8.16 -10.76
C ASN A 56 -1.41 -9.27 -11.11
N ASP A 57 -2.60 -9.21 -10.51
CA ASP A 57 -3.62 -10.25 -10.65
C ASP A 57 -4.56 -10.03 -11.84
N GLY A 58 -4.33 -9.01 -12.67
CA GLY A 58 -5.10 -8.75 -13.90
C GLY A 58 -6.55 -8.27 -13.67
N VAL A 59 -7.08 -8.36 -12.45
CA VAL A 59 -8.50 -8.08 -12.17
C VAL A 59 -8.69 -6.67 -11.64
N GLN A 60 -7.86 -6.22 -10.69
CA GLN A 60 -7.99 -4.90 -10.07
C GLN A 60 -6.64 -4.42 -9.56
N VAL A 61 -6.12 -3.35 -10.18
CA VAL A 61 -5.01 -2.49 -9.72
C VAL A 61 -3.83 -3.26 -9.10
N ALA A 62 -2.77 -3.46 -9.90
CA ALA A 62 -1.55 -4.16 -9.51
C ALA A 62 -1.12 -3.84 -8.06
N THR A 63 -1.20 -4.85 -7.19
CA THR A 63 -0.75 -4.77 -5.79
C THR A 63 0.79 -4.88 -5.81
N MET A 64 1.46 -3.85 -6.32
CA MET A 64 2.93 -3.82 -6.38
C MET A 64 3.52 -3.55 -5.01
N TYR A 65 2.89 -2.64 -4.26
CA TYR A 65 3.32 -2.22 -2.95
C TYR A 65 2.13 -2.12 -2.00
N HIS A 66 2.40 -2.45 -0.73
CA HIS A 66 1.42 -2.41 0.32
C HIS A 66 1.99 -1.71 1.55
N THR A 67 1.24 -0.76 2.12
CA THR A 67 1.63 -0.13 3.40
C THR A 67 0.60 -0.43 4.47
N GLY A 68 1.08 -0.91 5.61
CA GLY A 68 0.27 -1.15 6.79
C GLY A 68 0.92 -0.61 8.06
N ILE A 69 0.15 -0.69 9.14
CA ILE A 69 0.58 -0.34 10.48
C ILE A 69 0.47 -1.57 11.37
N GLY A 70 1.58 -1.93 12.02
CA GLY A 70 1.62 -2.94 13.06
C GLY A 70 1.52 -2.30 14.45
N TRP A 71 0.53 -2.68 15.25
CA TRP A 71 0.41 -2.29 16.66
C TRP A 71 0.36 -3.52 17.55
N ALA A 72 1.27 -3.63 18.52
CA ALA A 72 1.25 -4.71 19.52
C ALA A 72 1.03 -6.12 18.91
N GLY A 73 1.62 -6.38 17.74
CA GLY A 73 1.48 -7.65 17.02
C GLY A 73 0.27 -7.78 16.08
N THR A 74 -0.62 -6.78 16.02
CA THR A 74 -1.73 -6.73 15.05
C THR A 74 -1.35 -5.88 13.85
N TRP A 75 -1.51 -6.44 12.65
CA TRP A 75 -1.28 -5.72 11.39
C TRP A 75 -2.60 -5.17 10.85
N THR A 76 -2.59 -3.93 10.37
CA THR A 76 -3.74 -3.32 9.69
C THR A 76 -3.26 -2.62 8.42
N THR A 77 -3.85 -3.00 7.30
CA THR A 77 -3.72 -2.30 6.02
C THR A 77 -4.35 -0.91 6.13
N VAL A 78 -3.68 0.09 5.59
CA VAL A 78 -4.14 1.50 5.66
C VAL A 78 -4.37 2.15 4.28
N TRP A 79 -4.39 1.36 3.21
CA TRP A 79 -4.63 1.80 1.84
C TRP A 79 -5.51 0.80 1.08
N GLU A 80 -6.67 0.42 1.64
CA GLU A 80 -7.66 -0.28 0.83
C GLU A 80 -8.13 0.65 -0.31
N GLY A 81 -7.91 0.26 -1.56
CA GLY A 81 -8.33 1.04 -2.74
C GLY A 81 -7.26 1.90 -3.41
N TYR A 82 -6.08 2.09 -2.81
CA TYR A 82 -4.95 2.76 -3.46
C TYR A 82 -3.71 1.87 -3.44
N TYR A 83 -3.23 1.54 -4.63
CA TYR A 83 -2.16 0.58 -4.82
C TYR A 83 -1.02 1.28 -5.55
N PRO A 84 0.00 1.78 -4.81
CA PRO A 84 1.15 2.39 -5.45
C PRO A 84 1.79 1.37 -6.41
N CYS A 85 1.92 1.74 -7.68
CA CYS A 85 2.57 0.90 -8.69
C CYS A 85 4.09 1.08 -8.71
N THR A 86 4.60 2.16 -8.13
CA THR A 86 6.03 2.48 -8.09
C THR A 86 6.56 2.57 -6.66
N GLU A 87 7.86 2.30 -6.50
CA GLU A 87 8.53 2.44 -5.20
C GLU A 87 8.49 3.88 -4.68
N ALA A 88 8.58 4.87 -5.59
CA ALA A 88 8.56 6.28 -5.23
C ALA A 88 7.21 6.67 -4.62
N ASP A 89 6.11 6.24 -5.24
CA ASP A 89 4.75 6.45 -4.75
C ASP A 89 4.52 5.71 -3.44
N ALA A 90 5.00 4.46 -3.33
CA ALA A 90 4.93 3.68 -2.10
C ALA A 90 5.63 4.40 -0.93
N LYS A 91 6.81 4.99 -1.17
CA LYS A 91 7.52 5.80 -0.18
C LYS A 91 6.81 7.12 0.13
N LYS A 92 6.13 7.74 -0.84
CA LYS A 92 5.32 8.94 -0.62
C LYS A 92 4.13 8.61 0.29
N ALA A 93 3.40 7.55 -0.01
CA ALA A 93 2.31 7.01 0.80
C ALA A 93 2.78 6.67 2.22
N HIS A 94 3.93 6.01 2.37
CA HIS A 94 4.55 5.73 3.67
C HIS A 94 4.74 7.01 4.51
N ARG A 95 5.32 8.05 3.92
CA ARG A 95 5.56 9.32 4.64
C ARG A 95 4.26 9.99 5.07
N GLN A 96 3.22 9.93 4.24
CA GLN A 96 1.90 10.47 4.58
C GLN A 96 1.28 9.72 5.77
N ILE A 97 1.31 8.39 5.77
CA ILE A 97 0.83 7.60 6.91
C ILE A 97 1.63 7.93 8.18
N VAL A 98 2.96 7.99 8.09
CA VAL A 98 3.81 8.33 9.24
C VAL A 98 3.45 9.70 9.80
N LYS A 99 3.19 10.68 8.93
CA LYS A 99 2.74 12.01 9.33
C LYS A 99 1.39 11.95 10.05
N LEU A 100 0.39 11.30 9.45
CA LEU A 100 -0.94 11.14 10.03
C LEU A 100 -0.90 10.41 11.38
N LEU A 101 -0.12 9.32 11.46
CA LEU A 101 0.07 8.56 12.68
C LEU A 101 0.67 9.42 13.80
N ARG A 102 1.66 10.26 13.49
CA ARG A 102 2.29 11.18 14.46
C ARG A 102 1.32 12.26 14.92
N GLU A 103 0.52 12.82 14.02
CA GLU A 103 -0.46 13.86 14.33
C GLU A 103 -1.63 13.32 15.17
N MET A 104 -2.11 12.12 14.85
CA MET A 104 -3.26 11.51 15.50
C MET A 104 -2.92 10.74 16.78
N CYS A 105 -1.69 10.23 16.88
CA CYS A 105 -1.19 9.47 18.02
C CYS A 105 0.08 10.13 18.60
N PRO A 106 -0.03 11.32 19.22
CA PRO A 106 1.13 11.98 19.83
C PRO A 106 1.63 11.25 21.09
N LYS A 107 0.83 10.32 21.63
CA LYS A 107 1.14 9.50 22.80
C LYS A 107 0.69 8.05 22.56
N PRO A 108 1.25 7.07 23.29
CA PRO A 108 0.85 5.67 23.15
C PRO A 108 -0.66 5.49 23.41
N PRO A 109 -1.42 4.89 22.48
CA PRO A 109 -2.81 4.53 22.71
C PRO A 109 -2.94 3.49 23.84
N ALA A 110 -4.00 3.58 24.63
CA ALA A 110 -4.29 2.57 25.64
C ALA A 110 -5.22 1.48 25.07
N GLY A 111 -4.75 0.22 25.04
CA GLY A 111 -5.59 -0.95 24.76
C GLY A 111 -6.39 -0.85 23.45
N ALA A 112 -7.73 -0.82 23.54
CA ALA A 112 -8.62 -0.85 22.37
C ALA A 112 -8.53 0.39 21.45
N GLU A 113 -7.82 1.45 21.87
CA GLU A 113 -7.65 2.67 21.07
C GLU A 113 -6.86 2.43 19.78
N TYR A 114 -6.00 1.42 19.72
CA TYR A 114 -5.18 1.11 18.53
C TYR A 114 -6.01 0.93 17.27
N ALA A 115 -7.02 0.06 17.30
CA ALA A 115 -7.89 -0.20 16.15
C ALA A 115 -8.73 1.03 15.76
N ARG A 116 -9.07 1.89 16.72
CA ARG A 116 -9.76 3.16 16.46
C ARG A 116 -8.86 4.14 15.71
N HIS A 117 -7.60 4.26 16.11
CA HIS A 117 -6.62 5.09 15.43
C HIS A 117 -6.33 4.57 14.01
N ALA A 118 -6.18 3.27 13.83
CA ALA A 118 -6.05 2.64 12.51
C ALA A 118 -7.16 3.04 11.54
N ARG A 119 -8.41 2.84 11.95
CA ARG A 119 -9.58 3.21 11.15
C ARG A 119 -9.68 4.71 10.89
N ALA A 120 -9.25 5.53 11.85
CA ALA A 120 -9.25 6.97 11.68
C ALA A 120 -8.16 7.43 10.69
N ILE A 121 -6.99 6.77 10.69
CA ILE A 121 -5.94 6.99 9.69
C ILE A 121 -6.45 6.58 8.30
N GLN A 122 -7.07 5.41 8.17
CA GLN A 122 -7.67 4.96 6.90
C GLN A 122 -8.67 6.00 6.36
N ARG A 123 -9.62 6.47 7.16
CA ARG A 123 -10.59 7.49 6.72
C ARG A 123 -9.94 8.79 6.25
N ASN A 124 -8.90 9.25 6.93
CA ASN A 124 -8.17 10.46 6.51
C ASN A 124 -7.43 10.23 5.20
N ILE A 125 -6.92 9.03 4.97
CA ILE A 125 -6.30 8.64 3.70
C ILE A 125 -7.34 8.61 2.58
N ASP A 126 -8.49 7.98 2.80
CA ASP A 126 -9.58 7.92 1.82
C ASP A 126 -10.05 9.33 1.44
N GLN A 127 -10.15 10.24 2.42
CA GLN A 127 -10.49 11.64 2.17
C GLN A 127 -9.41 12.35 1.33
N LEU A 128 -8.12 12.20 1.68
CA LEU A 128 -7.02 12.80 0.92
C LEU A 128 -6.97 12.29 -0.53
N LEU A 129 -7.35 11.03 -0.76
CA LEU A 129 -7.45 10.46 -2.11
C LEU A 129 -8.62 11.04 -2.88
N SER A 130 -9.80 11.11 -2.27
CA SER A 130 -10.99 11.71 -2.88
C SER A 130 -10.74 13.17 -3.28
N GLU A 131 -10.06 13.95 -2.43
CA GLU A 131 -9.71 15.35 -2.72
C GLU A 131 -8.70 15.46 -3.88
N ALA A 132 -7.78 14.50 -4.02
CA ALA A 132 -6.82 14.47 -5.12
C ALA A 132 -7.45 14.09 -6.47
N GLU A 133 -8.47 13.22 -6.47
CA GLU A 133 -9.21 12.84 -7.68
C GLU A 133 -10.11 13.97 -8.20
N GLU A 134 -10.61 14.85 -7.33
CA GLU A 134 -11.43 16.00 -7.71
C GLU A 134 -10.63 17.14 -8.36
N ASP A 135 -9.35 17.30 -8.01
CA ASP A 135 -8.47 18.37 -8.50
C ASP A 135 -7.95 18.11 -9.93
N ASP A 136 -7.72 16.84 -10.30
CA ASP A 136 -7.34 16.43 -11.67
C ASP A 136 -8.51 16.55 -12.69
N GLY A 137 -9.72 16.88 -12.22
CA GLY A 137 -10.94 16.98 -13.03
C GLY A 137 -11.34 18.40 -13.45
N GLN A 138 -10.69 19.47 -12.95
CA GLN A 138 -11.02 20.84 -13.38
C GLN A 138 -10.19 21.24 -14.61
N PRO A 139 -10.82 21.53 -15.77
CA PRO A 139 -10.09 22.09 -16.90
C PRO A 139 -9.52 23.44 -16.47
N THR A 140 -8.20 23.59 -16.56
CA THR A 140 -7.54 24.89 -16.45
C THR A 140 -8.24 25.85 -17.43
N PRO A 141 -8.76 27.01 -16.98
CA PRO A 141 -9.34 27.96 -17.90
C PRO A 141 -8.22 28.44 -18.83
N GLU A 142 -8.33 28.08 -20.11
CA GLU A 142 -7.47 28.58 -21.18
C GLU A 142 -7.47 30.11 -21.12
N SER A 143 -6.27 30.67 -20.96
CA SER A 143 -5.99 32.12 -21.00
C SER A 143 -5.52 32.52 -22.39
#